data_AF-A0AAE9D8T1-F1
#
_entry.id   AF-A0AAE9D8T1-F1
#
_cell.length_a   1.000
_cell.length_b   1.000
_cell.length_c   1.000
_cell.angle_alpha   90.00
_cell.angle_beta   90.00
_cell.angle_gamma   90.00
#
_symmetry.space_group_name_H-M   'P 1'
#
loop_
_entity.id
_entity.type
_entity.pdbx_description
1 polymer ?
#
loop_
_entity_poly.entity_id
_entity_poly.type
_entity_poly.pdbx_seq_one_letter_code
_entity_poly.pdbx_strand_id
1 'polypeptide(L)'
;MPGDSPPEERTVYVANITPEVTEDMLEELFLQAGPLVKVITRNVRDSTARFALVEFEDEESVIFAIKILHGIRLFDREIQVKPRNNTRQEEAFRRQRSEIDSLHREVEEGRVQSDRRRSGGDGRDRRL
;
A
#
# COMPACT_ATOMS: atom_id res chain seq x y z
N MET A 1 -17.43 -17.42 1.92
CA MET A 1 -18.42 -16.36 1.72
C MET A 1 -17.93 -15.10 2.41
N PRO A 2 -18.37 -13.90 1.99
CA PRO A 2 -18.13 -12.67 2.74
C PRO A 2 -18.56 -12.88 4.20
N GLY A 3 -17.64 -12.68 5.14
CA GLY A 3 -17.90 -12.83 6.59
C GLY A 3 -17.69 -14.21 7.22
N ASP A 4 -17.28 -15.26 6.49
CA ASP A 4 -16.96 -16.57 7.10
C ASP A 4 -15.61 -16.57 7.84
N SER A 5 -14.67 -15.75 7.37
CA SER A 5 -13.34 -15.65 7.96
C SER A 5 -13.29 -14.60 9.07
N PRO A 6 -12.52 -14.85 10.15
CA PRO A 6 -12.29 -13.88 11.20
C PRO A 6 -11.83 -12.52 10.63
N PRO A 7 -12.22 -11.38 11.22
CA PRO A 7 -11.78 -10.05 10.75
C PRO A 7 -10.27 -9.93 10.56
N GLU A 8 -9.50 -10.63 11.40
CA GLU A 8 -8.04 -10.65 11.35
C GLU A 8 -7.51 -11.21 10.02
N GLU A 9 -8.14 -12.25 9.48
CA GLU A 9 -7.81 -12.86 8.18
C GLU A 9 -8.23 -11.98 7.01
N ARG A 10 -9.08 -10.98 7.23
CA ARG A 10 -9.57 -10.04 6.22
C ARG A 10 -9.00 -8.64 6.38
N THR A 11 -8.04 -8.45 7.28
CA THR A 11 -7.51 -7.13 7.62
C THR A 11 -6.05 -6.99 7.21
N VAL A 12 -5.73 -5.86 6.57
CA VAL A 12 -4.35 -5.41 6.35
C VAL A 12 -3.95 -4.33 7.36
N TYR A 13 -2.68 -4.36 7.72
CA TYR A 13 -1.99 -3.31 8.47
C TYR A 13 -1.25 -2.40 7.49
N VAL A 14 -1.54 -1.10 7.55
CA VAL A 14 -0.93 -0.08 6.71
C VAL A 14 -0.04 0.81 7.57
N ALA A 15 1.27 0.73 7.35
CA ALA A 15 2.27 1.50 8.08
C ALA A 15 2.82 2.65 7.24
N ASN A 16 3.63 3.50 7.90
CA ASN A 16 4.36 4.60 7.28
C ASN A 16 3.45 5.67 6.65
N ILE A 17 2.22 5.83 7.17
CA ILE A 17 1.30 6.88 6.74
C ILE A 17 1.62 8.20 7.45
N THR A 18 1.36 9.32 6.78
CA THR A 18 1.57 10.66 7.34
C THR A 18 0.34 11.14 8.11
N PRO A 19 0.44 12.20 8.94
CA PRO A 19 -0.71 12.83 9.59
C PRO A 19 -1.80 13.33 8.63
N GLU A 20 -1.44 13.68 7.40
CA GLU A 20 -2.34 14.17 6.34
C GLU A 20 -3.19 13.06 5.72
N VAL A 21 -2.78 11.78 5.85
CA VAL A 21 -3.58 10.65 5.37
C VAL A 21 -4.81 10.47 6.26
N THR A 22 -5.99 10.58 5.63
CA THR A 22 -7.30 10.39 6.28
C THR A 22 -7.84 8.97 6.06
N GLU A 23 -8.88 8.61 6.81
CA GLU A 23 -9.59 7.34 6.63
C GLU A 23 -10.24 7.27 5.24
N ASP A 24 -10.95 8.33 4.81
CA ASP A 24 -11.58 8.42 3.49
C ASP A 24 -10.58 8.19 2.33
N MET A 25 -9.37 8.78 2.42
CA MET A 25 -8.33 8.58 1.41
C MET A 25 -7.87 7.12 1.33
N LEU A 26 -7.80 6.44 2.48
CA LEU A 26 -7.46 5.02 2.53
C LEU A 26 -8.63 4.17 2.06
N GLU A 27 -9.88 4.53 2.37
CA GLU A 27 -11.07 3.83 1.84
C GLU A 27 -11.08 3.87 0.31
N GLU A 28 -10.97 5.06 -0.29
CA GLU A 28 -10.93 5.22 -1.75
C GLU A 28 -9.80 4.43 -2.40
N LEU A 29 -8.61 4.43 -1.79
CA LEU A 29 -7.46 3.70 -2.29
C LEU A 29 -7.66 2.17 -2.19
N PHE A 30 -8.12 1.68 -1.05
CA PHE A 30 -8.21 0.24 -0.80
C PHE A 30 -9.43 -0.42 -1.45
N LEU A 31 -10.45 0.36 -1.85
CA LEU A 31 -11.54 -0.13 -2.71
C LEU A 31 -11.05 -0.71 -4.05
N GLN A 32 -9.86 -0.32 -4.52
CA GLN A 32 -9.24 -0.91 -5.72
C GLN A 32 -8.84 -2.38 -5.53
N ALA A 33 -8.70 -2.84 -4.28
CA ALA A 33 -8.34 -4.20 -3.94
C ALA A 33 -9.54 -5.09 -3.55
N GLY A 34 -10.69 -4.49 -3.22
CA GLY A 34 -11.90 -5.22 -2.85
C GLY A 34 -12.88 -4.40 -2.00
N PRO A 35 -14.09 -4.94 -1.75
CA PRO A 35 -15.08 -4.30 -0.89
C PRO A 35 -14.59 -4.22 0.56
N LEU A 36 -14.84 -3.08 1.20
CA LEU A 36 -14.37 -2.76 2.55
C LEU A 36 -15.51 -2.86 3.56
N VAL A 37 -15.19 -3.42 4.74
CA VAL A 37 -16.04 -3.35 5.93
C VAL A 37 -15.74 -2.08 6.72
N LYS A 38 -14.45 -1.78 6.91
CA LYS A 38 -14.02 -0.66 7.76
C LYS A 38 -12.57 -0.24 7.55
N VAL A 39 -12.31 1.06 7.67
CA VAL A 39 -10.95 1.61 7.83
C VAL A 39 -10.82 2.33 9.17
N ILE A 40 -9.68 2.16 9.85
CA ILE A 40 -9.37 2.85 11.11
C ILE A 40 -7.93 3.32 11.10
N THR A 41 -7.70 4.61 11.34
CA THR A 41 -6.36 5.16 11.57
C THR A 41 -6.06 5.28 13.06
N ARG A 42 -4.81 5.03 13.46
CA ARG A 42 -4.34 5.13 14.85
C ARG A 42 -2.92 5.67 14.91
N ASN A 43 -2.58 6.27 16.05
CA ASN A 43 -1.21 6.65 16.37
C ASN A 43 -0.49 5.46 17.02
N VAL A 44 0.80 5.31 16.69
CA VAL A 44 1.68 4.40 17.42
C VAL A 44 1.93 4.99 18.81
N ARG A 45 1.89 4.15 19.84
CA ARG A 45 2.10 4.59 21.22
C ARG A 45 3.44 5.29 21.36
N ASP A 46 3.44 6.45 22.00
CA ASP A 46 4.63 7.27 22.28
C ASP A 46 5.41 7.69 21.01
N SER A 47 4.74 7.75 19.85
CA SER A 47 5.36 8.10 18.57
C SER A 47 4.44 8.98 17.72
N THR A 48 5.03 9.82 16.87
CA THR A 48 4.32 10.56 15.82
C THR A 48 3.96 9.69 14.62
N ALA A 49 4.46 8.45 14.59
CA ALA A 49 4.11 7.48 13.57
C ALA A 49 2.63 7.11 13.65
N ARG A 50 2.01 6.98 12.48
CA ARG A 50 0.62 6.54 12.33
C ARG A 50 0.57 5.23 11.56
N PHE A 51 -0.52 4.50 11.78
CA PHE A 51 -0.86 3.31 11.01
C PHE A 51 -2.37 3.24 10.80
N ALA A 52 -2.80 2.41 9.87
CA ALA A 52 -4.20 2.09 9.69
C ALA A 52 -4.44 0.58 9.67
N LEU A 53 -5.66 0.20 10.01
CA LEU A 53 -6.21 -1.12 9.79
C LEU A 53 -7.33 -0.99 8.75
N VAL A 54 -7.26 -1.80 7.71
CA VAL A 54 -8.27 -1.85 6.65
C VAL A 54 -8.83 -3.27 6.62
N GLU A 55 -10.11 -3.40 6.94
CA GLU A 55 -10.85 -4.66 6.92
C GLU A 55 -11.65 -4.77 5.63
N PHE A 56 -11.41 -5.83 4.87
CA PHE A 56 -12.15 -6.21 3.65
C PHE A 56 -13.32 -7.13 3.97
N GLU A 57 -14.30 -7.26 3.08
CA GLU A 57 -15.35 -8.28 3.21
C GLU A 57 -14.82 -9.72 3.02
N ASP A 58 -13.76 -9.87 2.23
CA ASP A 58 -13.16 -11.16 1.86
C ASP A 58 -11.66 -11.24 2.21
N GLU A 59 -11.18 -12.45 2.55
CA GLU A 59 -9.76 -12.65 2.92
C GLU A 59 -8.81 -12.62 1.72
N GLU A 60 -9.31 -12.92 0.52
CA GLU A 60 -8.55 -12.91 -0.73
C GLU A 60 -8.04 -11.50 -1.08
N SER A 61 -8.78 -10.46 -0.66
CA SER A 61 -8.40 -9.06 -0.85
C SER A 61 -7.14 -8.67 -0.09
N VAL A 62 -6.77 -9.37 0.99
CA VAL A 62 -5.60 -9.04 1.81
C VAL A 62 -4.31 -9.14 1.00
N ILE A 63 -4.07 -10.30 0.38
CA ILE A 63 -2.86 -10.52 -0.44
C ILE A 63 -2.89 -9.68 -1.70
N PHE A 64 -4.07 -9.54 -2.32
CA PHE A 64 -4.21 -8.72 -3.51
C PHE A 64 -3.89 -7.24 -3.23
N ALA A 65 -4.42 -6.68 -2.14
CA ALA A 65 -4.10 -5.32 -1.69
C ALA A 65 -2.60 -5.12 -1.48
N ILE A 66 -1.91 -6.08 -0.89
CA ILE A 66 -0.45 -6.01 -0.70
C ILE A 66 0.27 -6.01 -2.05
N LYS A 67 -0.15 -6.85 -3.00
CA LYS A 67 0.45 -6.92 -4.34
C LYS A 67 0.37 -5.58 -5.07
N ILE A 68 -0.77 -4.90 -5.03
CA ILE A 68 -1.01 -3.71 -5.85
C ILE A 68 -0.79 -2.37 -5.13
N LEU A 69 -0.92 -2.31 -3.81
CA LEU A 69 -0.89 -1.04 -3.04
C LEU A 69 0.35 -0.83 -2.17
N HIS A 70 1.12 -1.89 -1.88
CA HIS A 70 2.36 -1.74 -1.13
C HIS A 70 3.39 -0.90 -1.92
N GLY A 71 4.04 0.04 -1.24
CA GLY A 71 5.01 0.94 -1.86
C GLY A 71 4.39 2.11 -2.65
N ILE A 72 3.06 2.26 -2.67
CA ILE A 72 2.45 3.47 -3.24
C ILE A 72 2.82 4.68 -2.39
N ARG A 73 3.19 5.79 -3.06
CA ARG A 73 3.41 7.07 -2.40
C ARG A 73 2.07 7.75 -2.09
N LEU A 74 1.82 7.98 -0.80
CA LEU A 74 0.84 8.92 -0.32
C LEU A 74 1.59 10.10 0.29
N PHE A 75 1.38 11.29 -0.27
CA PHE A 75 2.18 12.48 0.04
C PHE A 75 3.68 12.22 -0.18
N ASP A 76 4.50 12.39 0.85
CA ASP A 76 5.95 12.25 0.83
C ASP A 76 6.43 10.85 1.29
N ARG A 77 5.52 9.91 1.58
CA ARG A 77 5.87 8.59 2.11
C ARG A 77 5.27 7.44 1.32
N GLU A 78 6.03 6.36 1.24
CA GLU A 78 5.59 5.09 0.68
C GLU A 78 4.91 4.25 1.75
N ILE A 79 3.64 3.90 1.53
CA ILE A 79 2.88 3.10 2.49
C ILE A 79 3.36 1.65 2.50
N GLN A 80 3.39 1.07 3.70
CA GLN A 80 3.75 -0.34 3.87
C GLN A 80 2.51 -1.14 4.21
N VAL A 81 1.98 -1.89 3.24
CA VAL A 81 0.83 -2.79 3.44
C VAL A 81 1.32 -4.18 3.82
N LYS A 82 0.77 -4.76 4.89
CA LYS A 82 1.12 -6.08 5.43
C LYS A 82 -0.14 -6.81 5.92
N PRO A 83 -0.18 -8.14 5.96
CA PRO A 83 -1.26 -8.86 6.62
C PRO A 83 -1.19 -8.66 8.14
N ARG A 84 -2.27 -8.96 8.85
CA ARG A 84 -2.26 -9.05 10.32
C ARG A 84 -1.38 -10.21 10.79
N ASN A 85 -0.72 -10.02 11.93
CA ASN A 85 0.12 -11.07 12.53
C ASN A 85 -0.72 -12.27 13.00
N ASN A 86 -0.14 -13.47 13.00
CA ASN A 86 -0.74 -14.71 13.43
C ASN A 86 -2.00 -15.11 12.62
N THR A 87 -1.99 -14.84 11.31
CA THR A 87 -3.07 -15.17 10.38
C THR A 87 -2.61 -16.11 9.28
N ARG A 88 -3.54 -16.82 8.64
CA ARG A 88 -3.25 -17.62 7.43
C ARG A 88 -2.76 -16.74 6.29
N GLN A 89 -3.27 -15.51 6.21
CA GLN A 89 -2.78 -14.53 5.23
C GLN A 89 -1.31 -14.15 5.47
N GLU A 90 -0.83 -14.10 6.71
CA GLU A 90 0.59 -13.91 6.98
C GLU A 90 1.43 -15.07 6.44
N GLU A 91 1.00 -16.32 6.65
CA GLU A 91 1.69 -17.49 6.10
C GLU A 91 1.71 -17.48 4.56
N ALA A 92 0.57 -17.16 3.94
CA ALA A 92 0.45 -17.05 2.49
C ALA A 92 1.37 -15.96 1.93
N PHE A 93 1.40 -14.78 2.58
CA PHE A 93 2.29 -13.69 2.23
C PHE A 93 3.76 -14.11 2.32
N ARG A 94 4.17 -14.81 3.39
CA ARG A 94 5.55 -15.30 3.53
C ARG A 94 5.96 -16.25 2.40
N ARG A 95 5.03 -17.09 1.91
CA ARG A 95 5.27 -18.00 0.78
C ARG A 95 5.40 -17.25 -0.56
N GLN A 96 4.63 -16.18 -0.74
CA GLN A 96 4.60 -15.38 -1.98
C GLN A 96 5.56 -14.18 -1.96
N ARG A 97 6.27 -13.94 -0.86
CA ARG A 97 7.06 -12.72 -0.64
C ARG A 97 8.05 -12.43 -1.77
N SER A 98 8.77 -13.43 -2.27
CA SER A 98 9.75 -13.22 -3.35
C SER A 98 9.10 -12.71 -4.64
N GLU A 99 7.91 -13.21 -4.97
CA GLU A 99 7.15 -12.78 -6.15
C GLU A 99 6.66 -11.34 -5.98
N ILE A 100 6.13 -11.02 -4.79
CA ILE A 100 5.66 -9.67 -4.46
C ILE A 100 6.80 -8.66 -4.50
N ASP A 101 7.94 -8.99 -3.89
CA ASP A 101 9.13 -8.12 -3.87
C ASP A 101 9.67 -7.89 -5.29
N SER A 102 9.62 -8.90 -6.17
CA SER A 102 9.98 -8.76 -7.58
C SER A 102 9.03 -7.83 -8.34
N LEU A 103 7.71 -7.95 -8.11
CA LEU A 103 6.70 -7.08 -8.72
C LEU A 103 6.90 -5.61 -8.32
N HIS A 104 7.17 -5.32 -7.05
CA HIS A 104 7.34 -3.93 -6.59
C HIS A 104 8.61 -3.27 -7.13
N ARG A 105 9.71 -4.03 -7.27
CA ARG A 105 10.95 -3.53 -7.85
C ARG A 105 10.78 -3.11 -9.32
N GLU A 106 10.07 -3.90 -10.10
CA GLU A 106 9.83 -3.59 -11.52
C GLU A 106 9.00 -2.31 -11.68
N VAL A 107 8.03 -2.09 -10.79
CA VAL A 107 7.22 -0.87 -10.75
C VAL A 107 8.06 0.37 -10.41
N GLU A 108 9.00 0.27 -9.46
CA GLU A 108 9.94 1.35 -9.16
C GLU A 108 10.89 1.65 -10.34
N GLU A 109 11.46 0.62 -10.95
CA GLU A 109 12.37 0.77 -12.09
C GLU A 109 11.69 1.39 -13.32
N GLY A 110 10.40 1.10 -13.52
CA GLY A 110 9.56 1.74 -14.55
C GLY A 110 9.30 3.24 -14.28
N ARG A 111 9.14 3.63 -13.01
CA ARG A 111 8.93 5.04 -12.59
C ARG A 111 10.19 5.89 -12.74
N VAL A 112 11.37 5.35 -12.43
CA VAL A 112 12.64 6.09 -12.52
C VAL A 112 12.98 6.47 -13.98
N GLN A 113 12.53 5.69 -14.95
CA GLN A 113 12.79 5.96 -16.38
C GLN A 113 11.89 7.05 -16.97
N SER A 114 10.65 7.21 -16.48
CA SER A 114 9.72 8.23 -16.98
C SER A 114 10.05 9.64 -16.46
N ASP A 115 10.51 9.77 -15.22
CA ASP A 115 10.92 11.07 -14.65
C ASP A 115 12.18 11.65 -15.32
N ARG A 116 13.12 10.80 -15.75
CA ARG A 116 14.32 11.27 -16.48
C ARG A 116 14.02 11.80 -17.89
N ARG A 117 12.87 11.47 -18.47
CA ARG A 117 12.46 11.98 -19.79
C ARG A 117 11.81 13.37 -19.72
N ARG A 118 11.36 13.84 -18.55
CA ARG A 118 10.74 15.17 -18.40
C ARG A 118 11.73 16.29 -18.09
N SER A 119 12.91 15.98 -17.56
CA SER A 119 13.91 17.01 -17.18
C SER A 119 14.93 17.35 -18.28
N GLY A 120 14.80 16.75 -19.47
CA GLY A 120 15.76 16.87 -20.59
C GLY A 120 15.35 17.83 -21.70
N GLY A 121 14.66 18.93 -21.39
CA GLY A 121 14.14 19.86 -22.39
C GLY A 121 14.16 21.32 -21.96
N ASP A 122 15.36 21.90 -21.79
CA ASP A 122 15.57 23.28 -22.23
C ASP A 122 17.03 23.46 -22.66
N GLY A 123 17.23 23.24 -23.96
CA GLY A 123 18.51 23.37 -24.63
C GLY A 123 18.88 24.84 -24.74
N ARG A 124 20.02 25.19 -24.17
CA ARG A 124 20.81 26.35 -24.58
C ARG A 124 21.06 26.27 -26.08
N ASP A 125 20.73 27.33 -26.81
CA ASP A 125 21.44 27.93 -27.96
C ASP A 125 20.42 28.66 -28.88
N ARG A 126 20.65 29.91 -29.30
CA ARG A 126 21.87 30.39 -29.96
C ARG A 126 22.14 31.86 -29.68
N ARG A 127 23.44 32.16 -29.58
CA ARG A 127 24.08 33.44 -29.95
C ARG A 127 23.39 34.10 -31.15
N LEU A 128 23.19 35.41 -31.08
CA LEU A 128 23.82 36.43 -31.93
C LEU A 128 23.67 37.79 -31.25
#